data_AF-A0A2V8S453-F1
#
_entry.id   AF-A0A2V8S453-F1
#
_cell.length_a   1.000
_cell.length_b   1.000
_cell.length_c   1.000
_cell.angle_alpha   90.00
_cell.angle_beta   90.00
_cell.angle_gamma   90.00
#
_symmetry.space_group_name_H-M   'P 1'
#
loop_
_entity.id
_entity.type
_entity.pdbx_description
1 polymer ?
#
loop_
_entity_poly.entity_id
_entity_poly.type
_entity_poly.pdbx_seq_one_letter_code
_entity_poly.pdbx_strand_id
1 'polypeptide(L)'
;MAERCKNCGAELFAGQQFCRQCGARTGLLTHDDAATQMLPGQQPNAPAATVPLAGERGTDPNFYARPTAAYQPQQVTPLAPVAQPPRRRGSLGWALAVVLICAIGAVSVVGFYILQSARQAARIVRIRQPAMPAPPAMPNIPVPPNVAVNADAETLDEDGADVSDDKTIITKTFPLALDAGQFELSNLNGDVRIEGWDEPQAEVKVTKHGGTPEEREDVEIKVMRTGNHLALQTAPHNSGQIKDVLYEVKLPRRLTHVALHTTNGDVKLAGVHANIEVATQHGDIKLADVGGAITTNSLAGDTKVALADAGLDAPQNFNTVNGDIEIKLGGTTDAQVKAETLAGEIKPDDALGLKVEKQMVGQHLAGQLGRGGPPLIIKTVHGDIKIRK
;
A
#
# COMPACT_ATOMS: atom_id res chain seq x y z
N MET A 1 -30.34 36.19 23.12
CA MET A 1 -31.16 36.05 21.91
C MET A 1 -30.88 34.67 21.36
N ALA A 2 -31.89 33.83 21.13
CA ALA A 2 -31.67 32.50 20.54
C ALA A 2 -31.24 32.69 19.08
N GLU A 3 -30.04 32.21 18.74
CA GLU A 3 -29.59 32.22 17.35
C GLU A 3 -30.37 31.15 16.58
N ARG A 4 -30.71 31.44 15.32
CA ARG A 4 -31.43 30.50 14.45
C ARG A 4 -30.53 30.05 13.33
N CYS A 5 -30.66 28.78 12.94
CA CYS A 5 -29.94 28.21 11.82
C CYS A 5 -30.30 28.96 10.53
N LYS A 6 -29.29 29.46 9.81
CA LYS A 6 -29.48 30.14 8.51
C LYS A 6 -30.06 29.23 7.44
N ASN A 7 -29.86 27.92 7.55
CA ASN A 7 -30.30 26.96 6.53
C ASN A 7 -31.75 26.47 6.75
N CYS A 8 -32.15 26.20 7.99
CA CYS A 8 -33.47 25.59 8.28
C CYS A 8 -34.31 26.32 9.33
N GLY A 9 -33.85 27.45 9.87
CA GLY A 9 -34.60 28.29 10.82
C GLY A 9 -34.80 27.70 12.22
N ALA A 10 -34.25 26.51 12.50
CA ALA A 10 -34.32 25.88 13.81
C ALA A 10 -33.54 26.70 14.86
N GLU A 11 -34.02 26.71 16.10
CA GLU A 11 -33.32 27.34 17.22
C GLU A 11 -32.03 26.60 17.53
N LEU A 12 -30.94 27.36 17.64
CA LEU A 12 -29.62 26.89 18.01
C LEU A 12 -29.38 27.17 19.49
N PHE A 13 -28.79 26.19 20.17
CA PHE A 13 -28.29 26.38 21.52
C PHE A 13 -26.92 27.07 21.49
N ALA A 14 -26.61 27.88 22.49
CA ALA A 14 -25.32 28.57 22.58
C ALA A 14 -24.16 27.55 22.57
N GLY A 15 -23.19 27.73 21.66
CA GLY A 15 -22.05 26.83 21.48
C GLY A 15 -22.29 25.65 20.51
N GLN A 16 -23.45 25.54 19.88
CA GLN A 16 -23.75 24.49 18.92
C GLN A 16 -23.05 24.73 17.58
N GLN A 17 -22.12 23.84 17.18
CA GLN A 17 -21.32 23.94 15.95
C GLN A 17 -22.06 23.46 14.67
N PHE A 18 -23.08 22.62 14.85
CA PHE A 18 -23.88 22.05 13.75
C PHE A 18 -25.36 22.05 14.11
N CYS A 19 -26.20 22.43 13.15
CA CYS A 19 -27.65 22.34 13.31
C CYS A 19 -28.06 20.86 13.39
N ARG A 20 -28.73 20.47 14.48
CA ARG A 20 -29.23 19.09 14.65
C ARG A 20 -30.30 18.69 13.63
N GLN A 21 -31.00 19.67 13.05
CA GLN A 21 -32.09 19.43 12.11
C GLN A 21 -31.57 19.16 10.69
N CYS A 22 -30.55 19.89 10.24
CA CYS A 22 -30.11 19.86 8.83
C CYS A 22 -28.59 19.62 8.64
N GLY A 23 -27.82 19.49 9.71
CA GLY A 23 -26.37 19.25 9.65
C GLY A 23 -25.53 20.47 9.25
N ALA A 24 -26.14 21.62 8.93
CA ALA A 24 -25.40 22.81 8.50
C ALA A 24 -24.54 23.39 9.64
N ARG A 25 -23.30 23.80 9.29
CA ARG A 25 -22.39 24.51 10.20
C ARG A 25 -22.94 25.89 10.56
N THR A 26 -22.80 26.26 11.82
CA THR A 26 -23.37 27.49 12.38
C THR A 26 -22.39 28.68 12.35
N GLY A 27 -21.06 28.45 12.33
CA GLY A 27 -19.96 29.44 12.22
C GLY A 27 -19.84 30.36 13.46
N LEU A 28 -18.69 30.69 14.06
CA LEU A 28 -17.33 31.02 13.62
C LEU A 28 -16.31 30.46 14.63
N LEU A 29 -15.27 29.75 14.16
CA LEU A 29 -14.04 29.56 14.92
C LEU A 29 -12.85 29.91 14.01
N THR A 30 -12.02 30.81 14.53
CA THR A 30 -10.67 31.13 14.03
C THR A 30 -9.75 29.91 14.18
N HIS A 31 -8.70 29.89 13.38
CA HIS A 31 -7.91 28.73 12.93
C HIS A 31 -7.16 27.86 13.97
N ASP A 32 -7.45 27.91 15.27
CA ASP A 32 -6.55 27.31 16.28
C ASP A 32 -7.11 26.17 17.15
N ASP A 33 -8.38 25.78 17.00
CA ASP A 33 -8.93 24.65 17.79
C ASP A 33 -9.14 23.40 16.93
N ALA A 34 -8.03 22.80 16.51
CA ALA A 34 -8.02 21.46 15.94
C ALA A 34 -8.04 20.40 17.04
N ALA A 35 -9.08 19.57 17.09
CA ALA A 35 -8.97 18.22 17.62
C ALA A 35 -10.01 17.26 17.01
N THR A 36 -9.52 16.05 16.76
CA THR A 36 -10.20 14.76 16.58
C THR A 36 -10.68 14.35 15.18
N GLN A 37 -9.99 13.30 14.71
CA GLN A 37 -10.24 12.45 13.55
C GLN A 37 -11.67 11.89 13.54
N MET A 38 -12.31 11.93 12.37
CA MET A 38 -13.50 11.14 12.09
C MET A 38 -13.10 9.70 11.72
N LEU A 39 -13.76 8.71 12.31
CA LEU A 39 -13.83 7.36 11.75
C LEU A 39 -14.68 7.38 10.45
N PRO A 40 -14.33 6.61 9.41
CA PRO A 40 -15.18 6.48 8.23
C PRO A 40 -16.47 5.71 8.56
N GLY A 41 -17.60 6.31 8.20
CA GLY A 41 -18.92 5.70 8.26
C GLY A 41 -19.16 4.73 7.11
N GLN A 42 -19.78 3.60 7.41
CA GLN A 42 -20.42 2.74 6.41
C GLN A 42 -21.56 3.51 5.73
N GLN A 43 -21.54 3.59 4.39
CA GLN A 43 -22.70 4.01 3.61
C GLN A 43 -23.68 2.84 3.45
N PRO A 44 -25.00 3.07 3.60
CA PRO A 44 -26.04 2.08 3.33
C PRO A 44 -26.57 2.23 1.89
N ASN A 45 -26.57 1.15 1.12
CA ASN A 45 -27.40 0.83 -0.06
C ASN A 45 -27.05 -0.63 -0.44
N ALA A 46 -27.92 -1.64 -0.57
CA ALA A 46 -29.36 -1.78 -0.79
C ALA A 46 -29.75 -3.26 -0.45
N PRO A 47 -30.88 -3.82 -0.94
CA PRO A 47 -32.26 -3.68 -0.50
C PRO A 47 -32.75 -4.84 0.40
N ALA A 48 -33.82 -4.57 1.14
CA ALA A 48 -34.46 -5.51 2.06
C ALA A 48 -35.20 -6.65 1.34
N ALA A 49 -34.88 -7.89 1.70
CA ALA A 49 -35.76 -9.04 1.55
C ALA A 49 -36.49 -9.28 2.88
N THR A 50 -37.81 -9.37 2.77
CA THR A 50 -38.82 -9.50 3.81
C THR A 50 -38.67 -10.73 4.71
N VAL A 51 -38.80 -10.54 6.03
CA VAL A 51 -39.20 -11.59 6.98
C VAL A 51 -40.29 -11.02 7.88
N PRO A 52 -41.43 -11.71 8.09
CA PRO A 52 -42.57 -11.15 8.80
C PRO A 52 -42.37 -11.17 10.31
N LEU A 53 -42.88 -10.11 10.94
CA LEU A 53 -43.10 -9.99 12.39
C LEU A 53 -44.35 -10.80 12.78
N ALA A 54 -44.17 -11.75 13.68
CA ALA A 54 -45.18 -12.25 14.62
C ALA A 54 -44.49 -12.20 15.99
N GLY A 55 -45.06 -11.68 17.07
CA GLY A 55 -46.46 -11.70 17.46
C GLY A 55 -46.45 -12.17 18.92
N GLU A 56 -46.64 -11.20 19.81
CA GLU A 56 -47.19 -11.28 21.17
C GLU A 56 -46.87 -12.46 22.10
N ARG A 57 -46.43 -12.11 23.31
CA ARG A 57 -46.36 -13.00 24.47
C ARG A 57 -47.78 -13.42 24.90
N GLY A 58 -48.01 -14.72 25.00
CA GLY A 58 -49.14 -15.33 25.70
C GLY A 58 -48.69 -16.61 26.39
N THR A 59 -48.98 -16.70 27.68
CA THR A 59 -48.76 -17.79 28.63
C THR A 59 -49.42 -19.11 28.18
N ASP A 60 -48.82 -20.29 28.45
CA ASP A 60 -49.29 -21.32 29.42
C ASP A 60 -48.50 -22.67 29.29
N PRO A 61 -48.71 -23.72 30.12
CA PRO A 61 -47.64 -24.32 30.92
C PRO A 61 -47.57 -25.86 30.74
N ASN A 62 -46.62 -26.42 30.00
CA ASN A 62 -46.47 -27.88 29.98
C ASN A 62 -45.07 -28.33 29.54
N PHE A 63 -44.07 -27.98 30.35
CA PHE A 63 -42.72 -28.56 30.26
C PHE A 63 -42.47 -29.54 31.41
N TYR A 64 -43.28 -30.59 31.48
CA TYR A 64 -42.92 -31.81 32.21
C TYR A 64 -43.17 -33.02 31.31
N ALA A 65 -42.08 -33.61 30.81
CA ALA A 65 -41.86 -35.07 30.83
C ALA A 65 -40.64 -35.44 29.98
N ARG A 66 -39.61 -36.03 30.63
CA ARG A 66 -38.78 -37.20 30.23
C ARG A 66 -37.29 -37.07 30.58
N PRO A 67 -36.59 -38.19 30.86
CA PRO A 67 -36.38 -38.66 32.23
C PRO A 67 -34.90 -38.56 32.64
N THR A 68 -34.69 -38.53 33.94
CA THR A 68 -33.39 -38.53 34.61
C THR A 68 -32.62 -39.84 34.36
N ALA A 69 -31.41 -39.72 33.81
CA ALA A 69 -30.42 -40.78 33.84
C ALA A 69 -29.95 -40.98 35.29
N ALA A 70 -29.87 -42.24 35.68
CA ALA A 70 -29.67 -42.71 37.05
C ALA A 70 -28.36 -42.21 37.68
N TYR A 71 -28.48 -41.68 38.89
CA TYR A 71 -27.38 -41.49 39.84
C TYR A 71 -26.99 -42.86 40.42
N GLN A 72 -25.76 -43.32 40.19
CA GLN A 72 -25.17 -44.48 40.87
C GLN A 72 -24.44 -44.02 42.14
N PRO A 73 -24.85 -44.42 43.35
CA PRO A 73 -24.07 -44.19 44.55
C PRO A 73 -22.86 -45.15 44.60
N GLN A 74 -21.65 -44.60 44.75
CA GLN A 74 -20.47 -45.39 45.08
C GLN A 74 -20.62 -46.02 46.47
N GLN A 75 -20.38 -47.32 46.57
CA GLN A 75 -20.33 -48.08 47.82
C GLN A 75 -19.20 -47.57 48.71
N VAL A 76 -19.54 -47.08 49.90
CA VAL A 76 -18.57 -46.74 50.95
C VAL A 76 -18.14 -48.04 51.63
N THR A 77 -16.87 -48.42 51.47
CA THR A 77 -16.29 -49.56 52.17
C THR A 77 -16.10 -49.20 53.65
N PRO A 78 -16.56 -50.01 54.62
CA PRO A 78 -16.32 -49.73 56.03
C PRO A 78 -14.83 -49.90 56.38
N LEU A 79 -14.27 -48.89 57.04
CA LEU A 79 -12.94 -48.92 57.64
C LEU A 79 -12.84 -50.05 58.68
N ALA A 80 -11.87 -50.95 58.50
CA ALA A 80 -11.55 -51.97 59.49
C ALA A 80 -11.07 -51.31 60.81
N PRO A 81 -11.38 -51.89 61.98
CA PRO A 81 -10.96 -51.33 63.26
C PRO A 81 -9.44 -51.36 63.41
N VAL A 82 -8.87 -50.20 63.77
CA VAL A 82 -7.45 -50.01 64.06
C VAL A 82 -7.07 -50.80 65.32
N ALA A 83 -6.29 -51.85 65.16
CA ALA A 83 -5.68 -52.58 66.27
C ALA A 83 -4.65 -51.68 66.98
N GLN A 84 -4.84 -51.44 68.29
CA GLN A 84 -3.85 -50.74 69.11
C GLN A 84 -2.66 -51.68 69.43
N PRO A 85 -1.41 -51.26 69.19
CA PRO A 85 -0.27 -52.10 69.51
C PRO A 85 0.01 -52.14 71.03
N PRO A 86 0.48 -53.27 71.57
CA PRO A 86 0.71 -53.45 73.01
C PRO A 86 1.83 -52.56 73.54
N ARG A 87 1.58 -51.92 74.68
CA ARG A 87 2.58 -51.19 75.49
C ARG A 87 3.53 -52.18 76.17
N ARG A 88 4.73 -52.34 75.62
CA ARG A 88 6.01 -52.51 76.33
C ARG A 88 7.15 -52.56 75.30
N ARG A 89 7.81 -51.42 75.05
CA ARG A 89 9.03 -51.39 74.22
C ARG A 89 10.25 -51.57 75.11
N GLY A 90 10.88 -52.74 75.01
CA GLY A 90 12.25 -52.96 75.49
C GLY A 90 13.25 -52.13 74.71
N SER A 91 14.41 -51.85 75.32
CA SER A 91 15.47 -50.95 74.84
C SER A 91 15.93 -51.18 73.39
N LEU A 92 15.78 -52.41 72.86
CA LEU A 92 16.09 -52.73 71.45
C LEU A 92 15.22 -51.97 70.43
N GLY A 93 13.96 -51.68 70.77
CA GLY A 93 13.03 -50.99 69.87
C GLY A 93 13.38 -49.51 69.66
N TRP A 94 14.03 -48.89 70.65
CA TRP A 94 14.54 -47.52 70.54
C TRP A 94 15.76 -47.45 69.64
N ALA A 95 16.68 -48.42 69.75
CA ALA A 95 17.86 -48.49 68.88
C ALA A 95 17.46 -48.66 67.40
N LEU A 96 16.51 -49.55 67.10
CA LEU A 96 15.99 -49.72 65.73
C LEU A 96 15.25 -48.48 65.23
N ALA A 97 14.51 -47.77 66.08
CA ALA A 97 13.84 -46.52 65.71
C ALA A 97 14.86 -45.41 65.38
N VAL A 98 15.96 -45.30 66.14
CA VAL A 98 17.03 -44.34 65.86
C VAL A 98 17.73 -44.65 64.55
N VAL A 99 18.02 -45.92 64.25
CA VAL A 99 18.61 -46.33 62.97
C VAL A 99 17.65 -46.03 61.80
N LEU A 100 16.35 -46.26 61.97
CA LEU A 100 15.34 -45.93 60.96
C LEU A 100 15.26 -44.41 60.71
N ILE A 101 15.32 -43.59 61.78
CA ILE A 101 15.31 -42.13 61.67
C ILE A 101 16.57 -41.62 60.95
N CYS A 102 17.74 -42.19 61.26
CA CYS A 102 18.98 -41.85 60.55
C CYS A 102 18.92 -42.26 59.07
N ALA A 103 18.33 -43.42 58.75
CA ALA A 103 18.15 -43.86 57.36
C ALA A 103 17.18 -42.96 56.58
N ILE A 104 16.06 -42.55 57.19
CA ILE A 104 15.10 -41.60 56.58
C ILE A 104 15.75 -40.23 56.40
N GLY A 105 16.56 -39.78 57.35
CA GLY A 105 17.34 -38.55 57.24
C GLY A 105 18.33 -38.59 56.06
N ALA A 106 19.05 -39.70 55.88
CA ALA A 106 19.97 -39.87 54.76
C ALA A 106 19.25 -39.86 53.40
N VAL A 107 18.12 -40.57 53.28
CA VAL A 107 17.31 -40.57 52.04
C VAL A 107 16.74 -39.18 51.75
N SER A 108 16.35 -38.44 52.78
CA SER A 108 15.82 -37.08 52.65
C SER A 108 16.91 -36.09 52.21
N VAL A 109 18.14 -36.22 52.72
CA VAL A 109 19.28 -35.39 52.30
C VAL A 109 19.67 -35.69 50.85
N VAL A 110 19.71 -36.96 50.45
CA VAL A 110 19.99 -37.35 49.04
C VAL A 110 18.87 -36.87 48.11
N GLY A 111 17.61 -37.05 48.51
CA GLY A 111 16.46 -36.54 47.76
C GLY A 111 16.48 -35.02 47.60
N PHE A 112 16.86 -34.29 48.65
CA PHE A 112 17.01 -32.84 48.61
C PHE A 112 18.17 -32.41 47.70
N TYR A 113 19.28 -33.16 47.70
CA TYR A 113 20.43 -32.90 46.83
C TYR A 113 20.08 -33.14 45.34
N ILE A 114 19.33 -34.20 45.04
CA ILE A 114 18.83 -34.49 43.68
C ILE A 114 17.80 -33.43 43.24
N LEU A 115 16.95 -32.95 44.16
CA LEU A 115 16.01 -31.87 43.85
C LEU A 115 16.72 -30.53 43.62
N GLN A 116 17.80 -30.26 44.37
CA GLN A 116 18.64 -29.08 44.16
C GLN A 116 19.41 -29.13 42.84
N SER A 117 19.96 -30.29 42.46
CA SER A 117 20.64 -30.44 41.16
C SER A 117 19.67 -30.32 39.99
N ALA A 118 18.43 -30.83 40.13
CA ALA A 118 17.36 -30.62 39.16
C ALA A 118 16.94 -29.13 39.05
N ARG A 119 16.92 -28.38 40.17
CA ARG A 119 16.65 -26.93 40.16
C ARG A 119 17.79 -26.11 39.53
N GLN A 120 19.04 -26.54 39.64
CA GLN A 120 20.17 -25.89 38.97
C GLN A 120 20.18 -26.15 37.45
N ALA A 121 19.62 -27.27 36.98
CA ALA A 121 19.42 -27.54 35.56
C ALA A 121 18.25 -26.75 34.94
N ALA A 122 17.32 -26.23 35.76
CA ALA A 122 16.27 -25.29 35.34
C ALA A 122 16.79 -23.84 35.23
N ARG A 123 18.07 -23.67 34.86
CA ARG A 123 18.65 -22.37 34.54
C ARG A 123 18.07 -21.94 33.19
N ILE A 124 16.93 -21.26 33.28
CA ILE A 124 16.33 -20.36 32.30
C ILE A 124 17.10 -20.36 30.98
N VAL A 125 16.74 -21.28 30.07
CA VAL A 125 16.93 -21.02 28.66
C VAL A 125 15.98 -19.87 28.36
N ARG A 126 16.45 -18.65 28.60
CA ARG A 126 15.93 -17.48 27.91
C ARG A 126 16.25 -17.80 26.46
N ILE A 127 15.30 -18.42 25.77
CA ILE A 127 15.23 -18.32 24.32
C ILE A 127 15.13 -16.82 24.13
N ARG A 128 16.28 -16.18 23.90
CA ARG A 128 16.35 -14.83 23.39
C ARG A 128 15.58 -15.00 22.08
N GLN A 129 14.30 -14.61 22.08
CA GLN A 129 13.55 -14.54 20.84
C GLN A 129 14.50 -13.81 19.90
N PRO A 130 14.96 -14.44 18.79
CA PRO A 130 15.75 -13.71 17.83
C PRO A 130 14.89 -12.48 17.53
N ALA A 131 15.45 -11.30 17.76
CA ALA A 131 14.75 -10.06 17.50
C ALA A 131 14.19 -10.23 16.08
N MET A 132 12.86 -10.25 15.95
CA MET A 132 12.27 -10.34 14.63
C MET A 132 12.93 -9.23 13.82
N PRO A 133 13.53 -9.53 12.66
CA PRO A 133 14.08 -8.48 11.83
C PRO A 133 12.98 -7.45 11.66
N ALA A 134 13.32 -6.17 11.86
CA ALA A 134 12.35 -5.11 11.71
C ALA A 134 11.64 -5.34 10.35
N PRO A 135 10.29 -5.26 10.31
CA PRO A 135 9.60 -5.41 9.05
C PRO A 135 10.24 -4.47 8.03
N PRO A 136 10.45 -4.92 6.78
CA PRO A 136 11.06 -4.08 5.77
C PRO A 136 10.32 -2.75 5.74
N ALA A 137 11.07 -1.65 5.79
CA ALA A 137 10.48 -0.33 5.75
C ALA A 137 9.62 -0.23 4.49
N MET A 138 8.36 0.19 4.65
CA MET A 138 7.49 0.41 3.50
C MET A 138 8.19 1.36 2.53
N PRO A 139 8.18 1.07 1.21
CA PRO A 139 8.71 2.01 0.23
C PRO A 139 8.05 3.38 0.45
N ASN A 140 8.87 4.40 0.72
CA ASN A 140 8.38 5.78 0.75
C ASN A 140 8.11 6.17 -0.71
N ILE A 141 6.88 5.96 -1.16
CA ILE A 141 6.47 6.34 -2.52
C ILE A 141 6.19 7.83 -2.49
N PRO A 142 6.97 8.64 -3.21
CA PRO A 142 6.70 10.05 -3.33
C PRO A 142 5.29 10.21 -3.90
N VAL A 143 4.42 10.87 -3.16
CA VAL A 143 3.21 11.43 -3.77
C VAL A 143 3.72 12.41 -4.82
N PRO A 144 3.29 12.33 -6.10
CA PRO A 144 3.73 13.27 -7.12
C PRO A 144 3.52 14.69 -6.57
N PRO A 145 4.54 15.56 -6.64
CA PRO A 145 4.34 16.95 -6.29
C PRO A 145 3.17 17.48 -7.14
N ASN A 146 2.30 18.30 -6.55
CA ASN A 146 1.41 19.12 -7.36
C ASN A 146 2.31 19.95 -8.27
N VAL A 147 2.32 19.65 -9.58
CA VAL A 147 3.09 20.41 -10.56
C VAL A 147 2.65 21.86 -10.41
N ALA A 148 3.55 22.69 -9.89
CA ALA A 148 3.29 24.09 -9.64
C ALA A 148 3.39 24.82 -10.97
N VAL A 149 2.35 24.69 -11.79
CA VAL A 149 2.22 25.57 -12.95
C VAL A 149 1.80 26.93 -12.39
N ASN A 150 2.70 27.90 -12.50
CA ASN A 150 2.54 29.23 -11.93
C ASN A 150 1.35 29.96 -12.56
N ALA A 151 0.87 31.02 -11.88
CA ALA A 151 -0.21 31.89 -12.36
C ALA A 151 0.08 32.55 -13.72
N ASP A 152 1.34 32.56 -14.17
CA ASP A 152 1.79 33.12 -15.45
C ASP A 152 1.69 32.13 -16.62
N ALA A 153 1.20 30.91 -16.40
CA ALA A 153 1.03 29.95 -17.48
C ALA A 153 -0.12 30.34 -18.41
N GLU A 154 0.18 30.32 -19.71
CA GLU A 154 -0.79 30.63 -20.75
C GLU A 154 -1.74 29.44 -20.92
N THR A 155 -3.01 29.70 -21.20
CA THR A 155 -3.92 28.63 -21.62
C THR A 155 -3.56 28.21 -23.04
N LEU A 156 -3.52 26.90 -23.31
CA LEU A 156 -3.32 26.35 -24.63
C LEU A 156 -4.36 26.95 -25.57
N ASP A 157 -3.87 27.57 -26.63
CA ASP A 157 -4.71 28.09 -27.70
C ASP A 157 -5.48 26.94 -28.37
N GLU A 158 -6.80 27.06 -28.45
CA GLU A 158 -7.69 26.07 -29.08
C GLU A 158 -8.11 26.48 -30.50
N ASP A 159 -7.55 27.58 -31.04
CA ASP A 159 -7.80 28.00 -32.41
C ASP A 159 -7.42 26.89 -33.39
N GLY A 160 -8.38 26.55 -34.26
CA GLY A 160 -8.26 25.49 -35.24
C GLY A 160 -8.51 24.08 -34.69
N ALA A 161 -9.08 23.95 -33.48
CA ALA A 161 -9.51 22.66 -32.96
C ALA A 161 -10.56 21.98 -33.85
N ASP A 162 -10.42 20.66 -34.01
CA ASP A 162 -11.44 19.83 -34.65
C ASP A 162 -12.48 19.43 -33.59
N VAL A 163 -13.66 20.02 -33.68
CA VAL A 163 -14.75 19.85 -32.71
C VAL A 163 -15.81 18.94 -33.32
N SER A 164 -16.01 17.78 -32.70
CA SER A 164 -17.15 16.89 -32.97
C SER A 164 -18.09 16.81 -31.75
N ASP A 165 -19.20 16.09 -31.92
CA ASP A 165 -20.22 15.91 -30.88
C ASP A 165 -19.66 15.26 -29.60
N ASP A 166 -18.67 14.37 -29.73
CA ASP A 166 -18.12 13.56 -28.64
C ASP A 166 -16.71 13.94 -28.18
N LYS A 167 -16.00 14.77 -28.96
CA LYS A 167 -14.61 15.14 -28.68
C LYS A 167 -14.16 16.46 -29.29
N THR A 168 -13.15 17.08 -28.67
CA THR A 168 -12.39 18.21 -29.23
C THR A 168 -10.94 17.79 -29.38
N ILE A 169 -10.37 17.93 -30.59
CA ILE A 169 -8.96 17.61 -30.87
C ILE A 169 -8.20 18.90 -31.15
N ILE A 170 -7.14 19.13 -30.38
CA ILE A 170 -6.24 20.28 -30.51
C ILE A 170 -4.85 19.74 -30.82
N THR A 171 -4.20 20.24 -31.89
CA THR A 171 -2.82 19.87 -32.22
C THR A 171 -1.96 21.12 -32.28
N LYS A 172 -0.90 21.19 -31.48
CA LYS A 172 0.05 22.30 -31.44
C LYS A 172 1.48 21.78 -31.43
N THR A 173 2.39 22.56 -32.00
CA THR A 173 3.81 22.24 -32.06
C THR A 173 4.61 23.27 -31.30
N PHE A 174 5.58 22.81 -30.52
CA PHE A 174 6.42 23.64 -29.67
C PHE A 174 7.90 23.36 -29.96
N PRO A 175 8.71 24.38 -30.28
CA PRO A 175 10.16 24.23 -30.32
C PRO A 175 10.71 23.65 -29.01
N LEU A 176 11.50 22.59 -29.10
CA LEU A 176 12.14 21.93 -27.96
C LEU A 176 13.49 21.36 -28.41
N ALA A 177 14.59 21.93 -27.89
CA ALA A 177 15.91 21.59 -28.39
C ALA A 177 16.32 20.18 -27.97
N LEU A 178 16.92 19.46 -28.91
CA LEU A 178 17.58 18.17 -28.70
C LEU A 178 18.63 18.28 -27.58
N ASP A 179 18.72 17.26 -26.73
CA ASP A 179 19.68 17.09 -25.62
C ASP A 179 19.58 18.06 -24.45
N ALA A 180 19.11 19.29 -24.66
CA ALA A 180 18.93 20.29 -23.62
C ALA A 180 17.46 20.44 -23.17
N GLY A 181 16.52 19.78 -23.87
CA GLY A 181 15.09 19.97 -23.68
C GLY A 181 14.59 19.32 -22.40
N GLN A 182 13.65 19.98 -21.73
CA GLN A 182 12.94 19.46 -20.57
C GLN A 182 11.45 19.45 -20.87
N PHE A 183 10.79 18.34 -20.59
CA PHE A 183 9.35 18.18 -20.79
C PHE A 183 8.68 17.74 -19.50
N GLU A 184 7.60 18.41 -19.13
CA GLU A 184 6.78 18.07 -17.98
C GLU A 184 5.30 18.03 -18.38
N LEU A 185 4.58 16.98 -17.98
CA LEU A 185 3.15 16.85 -18.23
C LEU A 185 2.43 16.38 -16.97
N SER A 186 1.43 17.15 -16.55
CA SER A 186 0.53 16.82 -15.46
C SER A 186 -0.90 16.64 -15.97
N ASN A 187 -1.43 15.43 -15.89
CA ASN A 187 -2.81 15.14 -16.24
C ASN A 187 -3.62 14.65 -15.02
N LEU A 188 -4.91 14.90 -15.03
CA LEU A 188 -5.82 14.44 -13.97
C LEU A 188 -6.53 13.16 -14.39
N ASN A 189 -7.15 13.16 -15.56
CA ASN A 189 -7.89 12.02 -16.10
C ASN A 189 -7.57 11.86 -17.57
N GLY A 190 -7.22 10.65 -17.98
CA GLY A 190 -6.96 10.27 -19.36
C GLY A 190 -5.54 9.78 -19.60
N ASP A 191 -5.39 8.98 -20.64
CA ASP A 191 -4.11 8.35 -20.99
C ASP A 191 -3.09 9.39 -21.48
N VAL A 192 -1.83 9.07 -21.27
CA VAL A 192 -0.69 9.83 -21.79
C VAL A 192 0.13 8.90 -22.69
N ARG A 193 0.31 9.29 -23.95
CA ARG A 193 1.10 8.54 -24.93
C ARG A 193 2.19 9.43 -25.49
N ILE A 194 3.43 9.02 -25.29
CA ILE A 194 4.61 9.75 -25.72
C ILE A 194 5.45 8.88 -26.64
N GLU A 195 5.81 9.43 -27.79
CA GLU A 195 6.65 8.75 -28.78
C GLU A 195 7.85 9.62 -29.15
N GLY A 196 9.04 9.02 -29.17
CA GLY A 196 10.27 9.66 -29.63
C GLY A 196 10.32 9.79 -31.15
N TRP A 197 10.65 10.99 -31.65
CA TRP A 197 10.84 11.29 -33.08
C TRP A 197 12.09 12.13 -33.34
N ASP A 198 12.44 12.29 -34.62
CA ASP A 198 13.71 12.87 -35.07
C ASP A 198 13.63 14.38 -35.37
N GLU A 199 12.59 15.06 -34.89
CA GLU A 199 12.39 16.50 -35.07
C GLU A 199 12.76 17.29 -33.79
N PRO A 200 13.36 18.50 -33.91
CA PRO A 200 13.75 19.34 -32.77
C PRO A 200 12.58 20.16 -32.22
N GLN A 201 11.42 19.52 -32.10
CA GLN A 201 10.19 20.12 -31.61
C GLN A 201 9.34 19.04 -30.93
N ALA A 202 8.42 19.47 -30.08
CA ALA A 202 7.37 18.63 -29.52
C ALA A 202 6.07 18.86 -30.29
N GLU A 203 5.41 17.81 -30.74
CA GLU A 203 4.03 17.89 -31.26
C GLU A 203 3.10 17.36 -30.18
N VAL A 204 2.22 18.22 -29.69
CA VAL A 204 1.25 17.89 -28.65
C VAL A 204 -0.12 17.86 -29.31
N LYS A 205 -0.74 16.69 -29.30
CA LYS A 205 -2.14 16.49 -29.66
C LYS A 205 -2.93 16.15 -28.41
N VAL A 206 -3.93 16.97 -28.11
CA VAL A 206 -4.82 16.79 -26.98
C VAL A 206 -6.21 16.46 -27.49
N THR A 207 -6.82 15.40 -26.94
CA THR A 207 -8.20 15.03 -27.23
C THR A 207 -9.01 15.07 -25.95
N LYS A 208 -9.99 15.98 -25.89
CA LYS A 208 -10.93 16.07 -24.77
C LYS A 208 -12.19 15.29 -25.12
N HIS A 209 -12.64 14.40 -24.23
CA HIS A 209 -13.79 13.52 -24.44
C HIS A 209 -14.91 13.76 -23.44
N GLY A 210 -16.15 13.63 -23.93
CA GLY A 210 -17.36 13.78 -23.13
C GLY A 210 -17.90 15.21 -23.09
N GLY A 211 -19.02 15.37 -22.39
CA GLY A 211 -19.73 16.65 -22.27
C GLY A 211 -20.18 17.27 -23.60
N THR A 212 -20.70 18.49 -23.50
CA THR A 212 -20.94 19.34 -24.67
C THR A 212 -19.64 20.01 -25.13
N PRO A 213 -19.57 20.56 -26.35
CA PRO A 213 -18.41 21.34 -26.80
C PRO A 213 -18.02 22.47 -25.84
N GLU A 214 -19.02 23.15 -25.25
CA GLU A 214 -18.80 24.25 -24.30
C GLU A 214 -18.15 23.74 -23.00
N GLU A 215 -18.61 22.61 -22.48
CA GLU A 215 -18.01 21.98 -21.29
C GLU A 215 -16.56 21.52 -21.54
N ARG A 216 -16.22 21.19 -22.79
CA ARG A 216 -14.84 20.84 -23.18
C ARG A 216 -13.94 22.07 -23.25
N GLU A 217 -14.48 23.23 -23.61
CA GLU A 217 -13.74 24.50 -23.61
C GLU A 217 -13.37 24.94 -22.18
N ASP A 218 -14.25 24.67 -21.20
CA ASP A 218 -14.00 24.95 -19.77
C ASP A 218 -12.80 24.18 -19.18
N VAL A 219 -12.36 23.09 -19.83
CA VAL A 219 -11.19 22.31 -19.38
C VAL A 219 -9.91 22.99 -19.84
N GLU A 220 -9.41 23.92 -19.05
CA GLU A 220 -8.20 24.65 -19.41
C GLU A 220 -6.95 23.75 -19.34
N ILE A 221 -6.12 23.85 -20.38
CA ILE A 221 -4.78 23.24 -20.39
C ILE A 221 -3.79 24.37 -20.26
N LYS A 222 -3.04 24.43 -19.16
CA LYS A 222 -2.00 25.42 -18.92
C LYS A 222 -0.70 24.98 -19.57
N VAL A 223 -0.06 25.90 -20.29
CA VAL A 223 1.22 25.71 -20.96
C VAL A 223 2.20 26.74 -20.43
N MET A 224 3.36 26.28 -19.98
CA MET A 224 4.46 27.13 -19.55
C MET A 224 5.69 26.83 -20.41
N ARG A 225 6.32 27.90 -20.90
CA ARG A 225 7.53 27.82 -21.71
C ARG A 225 8.60 28.74 -21.15
N THR A 226 9.67 28.14 -20.63
CA THR A 226 10.80 28.89 -20.06
C THR A 226 12.09 28.39 -20.70
N GLY A 227 12.60 29.15 -21.68
CA GLY A 227 13.79 28.76 -22.43
C GLY A 227 13.57 27.44 -23.18
N ASN A 228 14.16 26.36 -22.67
CA ASN A 228 14.07 25.03 -23.26
C ASN A 228 13.26 24.03 -22.41
N HIS A 229 12.46 24.55 -21.49
CA HIS A 229 11.51 23.79 -20.67
C HIS A 229 10.09 24.03 -21.20
N LEU A 230 9.39 22.93 -21.52
CA LEU A 230 7.98 22.89 -21.88
C LEU A 230 7.21 22.11 -20.81
N ALA A 231 6.28 22.78 -20.13
CA ALA A 231 5.41 22.15 -19.15
C ALA A 231 3.94 22.31 -19.56
N LEU A 232 3.17 21.21 -19.47
CA LEU A 232 1.73 21.18 -19.70
C LEU A 232 1.00 20.68 -18.46
N GLN A 233 -0.11 21.31 -18.10
CA GLN A 233 -0.97 20.85 -17.01
C GLN A 233 -2.44 20.99 -17.37
N THR A 234 -3.19 19.90 -17.22
CA THR A 234 -4.65 19.96 -17.21
C THR A 234 -5.11 20.62 -15.90
N ALA A 235 -5.77 21.77 -15.99
CA ALA A 235 -6.30 22.44 -14.82
C ALA A 235 -7.44 21.62 -14.17
N PRO A 236 -7.59 21.68 -12.83
CA PRO A 236 -8.76 21.12 -12.18
C PRO A 236 -10.04 21.74 -12.73
N HIS A 237 -10.97 20.92 -13.16
CA HIS A 237 -12.29 21.33 -13.63
C HIS A 237 -13.37 20.63 -12.79
N ASN A 238 -14.47 21.33 -12.55
CA ASN A 238 -15.60 20.79 -11.77
C ASN A 238 -16.63 20.06 -12.64
N SER A 239 -16.36 19.90 -13.94
CA SER A 239 -17.27 19.19 -14.83
C SER A 239 -17.18 17.69 -14.60
N GLY A 240 -18.21 17.11 -13.98
CA GLY A 240 -18.36 15.65 -13.88
C GLY A 240 -18.74 14.98 -15.20
N GLN A 241 -18.88 15.74 -16.29
CA GLN A 241 -19.27 15.24 -17.62
C GLN A 241 -18.07 15.00 -18.54
N ILE A 242 -16.94 15.65 -18.26
CA ILE A 242 -15.67 15.40 -18.96
C ILE A 242 -15.09 14.11 -18.41
N LYS A 243 -14.87 13.16 -19.30
CA LYS A 243 -14.47 11.80 -18.94
C LYS A 243 -12.96 11.70 -18.88
N ASP A 244 -12.29 12.23 -19.90
CA ASP A 244 -10.87 12.05 -20.09
C ASP A 244 -10.28 13.12 -21.04
N VAL A 245 -9.02 13.47 -20.75
CA VAL A 245 -8.16 14.30 -21.57
C VAL A 245 -6.98 13.44 -21.99
N LEU A 246 -7.00 12.97 -23.23
CA LEU A 246 -5.95 12.13 -23.82
C LEU A 246 -4.84 13.02 -24.38
N TYR A 247 -3.60 12.70 -24.03
CA TYR A 247 -2.41 13.33 -24.61
C TYR A 247 -1.68 12.36 -25.53
N GLU A 248 -1.48 12.76 -26.78
CA GLU A 248 -0.58 12.13 -27.74
C GLU A 248 0.54 13.12 -28.04
N VAL A 249 1.75 12.85 -27.54
CA VAL A 249 2.89 13.76 -27.64
C VAL A 249 4.03 13.09 -28.39
N LYS A 250 4.57 13.77 -29.40
CA LYS A 250 5.84 13.39 -30.00
C LYS A 250 6.93 14.27 -29.43
N LEU A 251 7.99 13.66 -28.91
CA LEU A 251 9.12 14.35 -28.30
C LEU A 251 10.41 14.03 -29.05
N PRO A 252 11.37 14.96 -29.11
CA PRO A 252 12.71 14.63 -29.60
C PRO A 252 13.28 13.41 -28.87
N ARG A 253 13.92 12.47 -29.58
CA ARG A 253 14.42 11.22 -28.98
C ARG A 253 15.36 11.41 -27.80
N ARG A 254 16.06 12.54 -27.71
CA ARG A 254 17.01 12.84 -26.64
C ARG A 254 16.66 14.15 -25.97
N LEU A 255 16.45 14.09 -24.66
CA LEU A 255 16.12 15.21 -23.80
C LEU A 255 16.92 15.10 -22.50
N THR A 256 17.03 16.20 -21.75
CA THR A 256 17.66 16.16 -20.43
C THR A 256 16.72 15.53 -19.40
N HIS A 257 15.42 15.87 -19.45
CA HIS A 257 14.45 15.45 -18.46
C HIS A 257 13.04 15.30 -19.04
N VAL A 258 12.32 14.27 -18.63
CA VAL A 258 10.92 14.02 -18.95
C VAL A 258 10.20 13.63 -17.67
N ALA A 259 9.24 14.45 -17.22
CA ALA A 259 8.44 14.23 -16.04
C ALA A 259 6.96 14.05 -16.41
N LEU A 260 6.37 12.91 -16.04
CA LEU A 260 4.98 12.58 -16.32
C LEU A 260 4.24 12.30 -15.03
N HIS A 261 3.24 13.12 -14.73
CA HIS A 261 2.41 13.00 -13.56
C HIS A 261 0.96 12.79 -13.99
N THR A 262 0.35 11.68 -13.57
CA THR A 262 -1.07 11.43 -13.81
C THR A 262 -1.77 10.97 -12.54
N THR A 263 -3.03 11.37 -12.38
CA THR A 263 -3.87 10.85 -11.29
C THR A 263 -4.58 9.57 -11.74
N ASN A 264 -5.28 9.62 -12.88
CA ASN A 264 -5.99 8.48 -13.44
C ASN A 264 -5.72 8.36 -14.95
N GLY A 265 -5.09 7.27 -15.37
CA GLY A 265 -4.84 6.97 -16.77
C GLY A 265 -3.55 6.20 -16.99
N ASP A 266 -3.48 5.48 -18.10
CA ASP A 266 -2.28 4.75 -18.48
C ASP A 266 -1.21 5.70 -19.02
N VAL A 267 0.05 5.46 -18.67
CA VAL A 267 1.20 6.18 -19.23
C VAL A 267 1.97 5.24 -20.15
N LYS A 268 2.09 5.64 -21.43
CA LYS A 268 2.92 4.96 -22.43
C LYS A 268 4.00 5.91 -22.91
N LEU A 269 5.26 5.52 -22.82
CA LEU A 269 6.37 6.29 -23.35
C LEU A 269 7.31 5.36 -24.11
N ALA A 270 7.66 5.73 -25.35
CA ALA A 270 8.47 4.91 -26.23
C ALA A 270 9.57 5.69 -26.96
N GLY A 271 10.77 5.12 -27.04
CA GLY A 271 11.85 5.61 -27.90
C GLY A 271 12.49 6.93 -27.48
N VAL A 272 12.51 7.22 -26.17
CA VAL A 272 13.04 8.46 -25.58
C VAL A 272 14.18 8.14 -24.62
N HIS A 273 15.25 8.93 -24.70
CA HIS A 273 16.43 8.86 -23.83
C HIS A 273 16.56 10.16 -23.03
N ALA A 274 16.35 10.09 -21.71
CA ALA A 274 16.36 11.25 -20.80
C ALA A 274 16.48 10.80 -19.33
N ASN A 275 16.55 11.74 -18.39
CA ASN A 275 16.14 11.45 -17.01
C ASN A 275 14.61 11.41 -16.95
N ILE A 276 14.03 10.20 -16.94
CA ILE A 276 12.60 9.95 -17.00
C ILE A 276 12.04 9.75 -15.59
N GLU A 277 11.08 10.58 -15.23
CA GLU A 277 10.27 10.45 -14.02
C GLU A 277 8.81 10.21 -14.39
N VAL A 278 8.22 9.12 -13.90
CA VAL A 278 6.81 8.82 -14.11
C VAL A 278 6.15 8.56 -12.77
N ALA A 279 5.10 9.31 -12.46
CA ALA A 279 4.29 9.12 -11.28
C ALA A 279 2.81 8.98 -11.65
N THR A 280 2.18 7.89 -11.22
CA THR A 280 0.74 7.66 -11.38
C THR A 280 0.08 7.25 -10.07
N GLN A 281 -1.15 7.69 -9.83
CA GLN A 281 -1.95 7.13 -8.74
C GLN A 281 -2.72 5.89 -9.18
N HIS A 282 -3.39 5.94 -10.33
CA HIS A 282 -4.15 4.82 -10.87
C HIS A 282 -3.91 4.70 -12.38
N GLY A 283 -3.28 3.62 -12.80
CA GLY A 283 -3.05 3.31 -14.21
C GLY A 283 -1.76 2.54 -14.43
N ASP A 284 -1.66 1.88 -15.57
CA ASP A 284 -0.45 1.13 -15.95
C ASP A 284 0.63 2.08 -16.48
N ILE A 285 1.88 1.76 -16.18
CA ILE A 285 3.05 2.43 -16.78
C ILE A 285 3.67 1.45 -17.78
N LYS A 286 3.84 1.88 -19.04
CA LYS A 286 4.45 1.09 -20.12
C LYS A 286 5.56 1.92 -20.76
N LEU A 287 6.82 1.59 -20.44
CA LEU A 287 8.01 2.21 -21.02
C LEU A 287 8.65 1.25 -22.01
N ALA A 288 8.96 1.70 -23.23
CA ALA A 288 9.54 0.86 -24.27
C ALA A 288 10.71 1.54 -24.99
N ASP A 289 11.84 0.83 -25.15
CA ASP A 289 13.04 1.38 -25.79
C ASP A 289 13.47 2.73 -25.17
N VAL A 290 13.56 2.72 -23.84
CA VAL A 290 13.91 3.90 -23.03
C VAL A 290 15.32 3.78 -22.46
N GLY A 291 15.99 4.92 -22.30
CA GLY A 291 17.33 4.98 -21.72
C GLY A 291 17.57 6.24 -20.89
N GLY A 292 18.70 6.29 -20.19
CA GLY A 292 19.00 7.27 -19.15
C GLY A 292 18.49 6.84 -17.76
N ALA A 293 18.45 7.77 -16.81
CA ALA A 293 17.95 7.49 -15.46
C ALA A 293 16.42 7.36 -15.49
N ILE A 294 15.86 6.31 -14.89
CA ILE A 294 14.41 6.10 -14.86
C ILE A 294 13.94 5.94 -13.42
N THR A 295 12.96 6.74 -13.05
CA THR A 295 12.23 6.62 -11.78
C THR A 295 10.74 6.48 -12.06
N THR A 296 10.14 5.37 -11.63
CA THR A 296 8.68 5.20 -11.68
C THR A 296 8.11 5.04 -10.28
N ASN A 297 6.98 5.70 -10.05
CA ASN A 297 6.22 5.64 -8.81
C ASN A 297 4.74 5.40 -9.16
N SER A 298 4.20 4.25 -8.77
CA SER A 298 2.78 3.94 -8.94
C SER A 298 2.13 3.61 -7.60
N LEU A 299 0.89 4.07 -7.38
CA LEU A 299 0.09 3.60 -6.25
C LEU A 299 -0.70 2.34 -6.63
N ALA A 300 -1.35 2.33 -7.79
CA ALA A 300 -2.10 1.20 -8.30
C ALA A 300 -1.97 1.06 -9.82
N GLY A 301 -1.47 -0.09 -10.26
CA GLY A 301 -1.31 -0.41 -11.68
C GLY A 301 -0.01 -1.15 -11.97
N ASP A 302 0.03 -1.84 -13.11
CA ASP A 302 1.20 -2.62 -13.49
C ASP A 302 2.27 -1.74 -14.15
N THR A 303 3.54 -2.01 -13.86
CA THR A 303 4.67 -1.31 -14.48
C THR A 303 5.42 -2.26 -15.40
N LYS A 304 5.43 -1.97 -16.70
CA LYS A 304 6.16 -2.71 -17.73
C LYS A 304 7.23 -1.83 -18.34
N VAL A 305 8.48 -2.25 -18.26
CA VAL A 305 9.63 -1.45 -18.71
C VAL A 305 10.49 -2.31 -19.62
N ALA A 306 10.71 -1.87 -20.85
CA ALA A 306 11.70 -2.43 -21.75
C ALA A 306 12.80 -1.39 -21.97
N LEU A 307 13.98 -1.68 -21.41
CA LEU A 307 15.16 -0.83 -21.51
C LEU A 307 15.79 -0.95 -22.90
N ALA A 308 16.39 0.14 -23.38
CA ALA A 308 17.14 0.16 -24.63
C ALA A 308 18.36 -0.79 -24.58
N ASP A 309 18.75 -1.32 -25.74
CA ASP A 309 19.86 -2.29 -25.86
C ASP A 309 21.27 -1.71 -25.60
N ALA A 310 21.37 -0.40 -25.36
CA ALA A 310 22.62 0.30 -25.09
C ALA A 310 23.25 -0.01 -23.71
N GLY A 311 22.55 -0.78 -22.87
CA GLY A 311 22.95 -1.07 -21.49
C GLY A 311 22.53 0.02 -20.51
N LEU A 312 22.79 -0.22 -19.23
CA LEU A 312 22.46 0.73 -18.16
C LEU A 312 23.66 1.61 -17.84
N ASP A 313 23.50 2.92 -18.03
CA ASP A 313 24.49 3.96 -17.72
C ASP A 313 24.10 4.82 -16.50
N ALA A 314 22.84 4.71 -16.06
CA ALA A 314 22.27 5.50 -14.97
C ALA A 314 21.39 4.66 -14.01
N PRO A 315 21.13 5.14 -12.79
CA PRO A 315 20.26 4.47 -11.83
C PRO A 315 18.84 4.24 -12.36
N GLN A 316 18.29 3.06 -12.05
CA GLN A 316 16.94 2.67 -12.38
C GLN A 316 16.17 2.38 -11.09
N ASN A 317 15.02 3.01 -10.89
CA ASN A 317 14.24 2.89 -9.67
C ASN A 317 12.75 2.73 -9.98
N PHE A 318 12.19 1.56 -9.71
CA PHE A 318 10.80 1.24 -9.98
C PHE A 318 10.08 0.93 -8.68
N ASN A 319 9.10 1.75 -8.31
CA ASN A 319 8.33 1.60 -7.08
C ASN A 319 6.84 1.50 -7.39
N THR A 320 6.16 0.50 -6.83
CA THR A 320 4.70 0.41 -6.84
C THR A 320 4.15 -0.01 -5.47
N VAL A 321 2.93 0.41 -5.09
CA VAL A 321 2.24 -0.20 -3.93
C VAL A 321 1.53 -1.46 -4.37
N ASN A 322 0.63 -1.34 -5.35
CA ASN A 322 -0.24 -2.43 -5.77
C ASN A 322 -0.11 -2.62 -7.29
N GLY A 323 0.55 -3.69 -7.70
CA GLY A 323 0.74 -4.02 -9.10
C GLY A 323 1.99 -4.85 -9.34
N ASP A 324 2.00 -5.53 -10.47
CA ASP A 324 3.15 -6.29 -10.93
C ASP A 324 4.18 -5.34 -11.57
N ILE A 325 5.47 -5.66 -11.40
CA ILE A 325 6.55 -4.99 -12.11
C ILE A 325 7.22 -6.00 -13.04
N GLU A 326 7.19 -5.73 -14.35
CA GLU A 326 7.91 -6.50 -15.37
C GLU A 326 8.98 -5.64 -16.03
N ILE A 327 10.24 -6.05 -15.88
CA ILE A 327 11.38 -5.36 -16.49
C ILE A 327 12.04 -6.29 -17.48
N LYS A 328 12.14 -5.83 -18.73
CA LYS A 328 12.92 -6.43 -19.78
C LYS A 328 14.23 -5.66 -19.95
N LEU A 329 15.33 -6.34 -19.68
CA LEU A 329 16.68 -5.80 -19.84
C LEU A 329 17.04 -5.74 -21.33
N GLY A 330 17.79 -4.72 -21.73
CA GLY A 330 18.34 -4.60 -23.08
C GLY A 330 19.71 -5.27 -23.18
N GLY A 331 19.97 -5.98 -24.29
CA GLY A 331 21.28 -6.56 -24.63
C GLY A 331 22.06 -7.20 -23.48
N THR A 332 23.33 -6.80 -23.34
CA THR A 332 24.20 -7.15 -22.20
C THR A 332 24.13 -6.04 -21.15
N THR A 333 23.33 -6.24 -20.10
CA THR A 333 23.18 -5.27 -19.02
C THR A 333 24.12 -5.59 -17.85
N ASP A 334 25.02 -4.64 -17.54
CA ASP A 334 25.85 -4.63 -16.32
C ASP A 334 25.14 -3.80 -15.24
N ALA A 335 24.70 -4.39 -14.12
CA ALA A 335 23.93 -3.66 -13.10
C ALA A 335 24.01 -4.31 -11.71
N GLN A 336 23.83 -3.50 -10.67
CA GLN A 336 23.60 -4.01 -9.31
C GLN A 336 22.10 -4.10 -9.05
N VAL A 337 21.56 -5.32 -9.01
CA VAL A 337 20.12 -5.56 -8.89
C VAL A 337 19.73 -5.70 -7.42
N LYS A 338 18.65 -5.02 -7.07
CA LYS A 338 17.97 -5.14 -5.79
C LYS A 338 16.45 -5.15 -6.03
N ALA A 339 15.80 -6.26 -5.75
CA ALA A 339 14.35 -6.41 -5.86
C ALA A 339 13.72 -6.79 -4.51
N GLU A 340 12.62 -6.15 -4.14
CA GLU A 340 11.90 -6.36 -2.88
C GLU A 340 10.39 -6.39 -3.11
N THR A 341 9.71 -7.42 -2.60
CA THR A 341 8.24 -7.49 -2.53
C THR A 341 7.80 -7.91 -1.14
N LEU A 342 6.78 -7.28 -0.58
CA LEU A 342 6.22 -7.66 0.73
C LEU A 342 5.23 -8.83 0.59
N ALA A 343 4.40 -8.79 -0.45
CA ALA A 343 3.37 -9.79 -0.75
C ALA A 343 3.35 -10.07 -2.26
N GLY A 344 4.09 -11.10 -2.68
CA GLY A 344 4.19 -11.54 -4.06
C GLY A 344 5.44 -12.39 -4.28
N GLU A 345 5.73 -12.69 -5.54
CA GLU A 345 6.89 -13.49 -5.94
C GLU A 345 7.87 -12.71 -6.82
N ILE A 346 9.17 -12.91 -6.58
CA ILE A 346 10.22 -12.42 -7.46
C ILE A 346 10.63 -13.56 -8.40
N LYS A 347 10.51 -13.32 -9.70
CA LYS A 347 10.79 -14.27 -10.79
C LYS A 347 11.86 -13.69 -11.71
N PRO A 348 13.15 -13.84 -11.38
CA PRO A 348 14.22 -13.54 -12.32
C PRO A 348 14.31 -14.64 -13.39
N ASP A 349 14.69 -14.27 -14.60
CA ASP A 349 15.03 -15.21 -15.67
C ASP A 349 16.24 -16.08 -15.26
N ASP A 350 16.18 -17.39 -15.54
CA ASP A 350 17.20 -18.38 -15.17
C ASP A 350 18.57 -18.02 -15.76
N ALA A 351 18.57 -17.38 -16.94
CA ALA A 351 19.78 -16.92 -17.61
C ALA A 351 20.57 -15.84 -16.84
N LEU A 352 19.94 -15.17 -15.87
CA LEU A 352 20.56 -14.14 -15.05
C LEU A 352 21.32 -14.70 -13.84
N GLY A 353 21.08 -15.96 -13.46
CA GLY A 353 21.76 -16.61 -12.32
C GLY A 353 21.49 -15.97 -10.96
N LEU A 354 20.44 -15.15 -10.84
CA LEU A 354 20.08 -14.45 -9.61
C LEU A 354 19.33 -15.39 -8.66
N LYS A 355 19.67 -15.35 -7.36
CA LYS A 355 18.99 -16.14 -6.33
C LYS A 355 18.01 -15.28 -5.56
N VAL A 356 16.80 -15.81 -5.37
CA VAL A 356 15.75 -15.17 -4.56
C VAL A 356 15.82 -15.72 -3.14
N GLU A 357 15.90 -14.81 -2.17
CA GLU A 357 15.86 -15.12 -0.75
C GLU A 357 14.44 -14.92 -0.21
N LYS A 358 13.85 -15.97 0.35
CA LYS A 358 12.55 -15.90 1.03
C LYS A 358 12.76 -15.50 2.48
N GLN A 359 12.05 -14.47 2.92
CA GLN A 359 12.10 -13.99 4.31
C GLN A 359 10.83 -14.39 5.07
N MET A 360 10.77 -14.11 6.37
CA MET A 360 9.54 -14.33 7.17
C MET A 360 8.37 -13.51 6.64
N VAL A 361 8.66 -12.34 6.05
CA VAL A 361 7.70 -11.49 5.35
C VAL A 361 8.33 -11.08 4.01
N GLY A 362 7.64 -11.37 2.91
CA GLY A 362 8.09 -11.00 1.57
C GLY A 362 9.24 -11.81 0.98
N GLN A 363 9.70 -11.36 -0.18
CA GLN A 363 10.86 -11.88 -0.89
C GLN A 363 11.84 -10.75 -1.16
N HIS A 364 13.13 -11.11 -1.13
CA HIS A 364 14.23 -10.21 -1.42
C HIS A 364 15.15 -10.86 -2.45
N LEU A 365 15.68 -10.07 -3.36
CA LEU A 365 16.73 -10.48 -4.27
C LEU A 365 17.78 -9.37 -4.30
N ALA A 366 19.03 -9.75 -4.08
CA ALA A 366 20.18 -8.91 -4.33
C ALA A 366 21.19 -9.70 -5.14
N GLY A 367 21.73 -9.09 -6.19
CA GLY A 367 22.70 -9.75 -7.04
C GLY A 367 23.34 -8.80 -8.05
N GLN A 368 24.42 -9.26 -8.66
CA GLN A 368 25.16 -8.51 -9.64
C GLN A 368 24.93 -9.13 -11.01
N LEU A 369 24.56 -8.30 -11.99
CA LEU A 369 24.49 -8.67 -13.40
C LEU A 369 25.78 -8.24 -14.09
N GLY A 370 26.36 -9.16 -14.87
CA GLY A 370 27.59 -8.92 -15.63
C GLY A 370 28.74 -8.48 -14.73
N ARG A 371 29.38 -7.34 -15.06
CA ARG A 371 30.48 -6.75 -14.29
C ARG A 371 30.02 -5.90 -13.12
N GLY A 372 28.71 -5.76 -12.90
CA GLY A 372 28.14 -4.77 -12.00
C GLY A 372 28.19 -3.36 -12.59
N GLY A 373 27.41 -2.44 -12.02
CA GLY A 373 27.17 -1.14 -12.64
C GLY A 373 26.17 -0.30 -11.84
N PRO A 374 25.40 0.57 -12.51
CA PRO A 374 24.37 1.36 -11.88
C PRO A 374 23.35 0.50 -11.10
N PRO A 375 22.75 1.04 -10.04
CA PRO A 375 21.75 0.31 -9.26
C PRO A 375 20.45 0.16 -10.06
N LEU A 376 19.93 -1.06 -10.13
CA LEU A 376 18.59 -1.40 -10.58
C LEU A 376 17.76 -1.80 -9.35
N ILE A 377 16.93 -0.88 -8.88
CA ILE A 377 16.11 -1.02 -7.68
C ILE A 377 14.65 -1.22 -8.10
N ILE A 378 14.05 -2.30 -7.61
CA ILE A 378 12.68 -2.67 -7.93
C ILE A 378 11.95 -2.97 -6.63
N LYS A 379 10.86 -2.26 -6.35
CA LYS A 379 10.11 -2.42 -5.10
C LYS A 379 8.62 -2.45 -5.38
N THR A 380 7.96 -3.47 -4.85
CA THR A 380 6.49 -3.53 -4.78
C THR A 380 6.05 -3.89 -3.37
N VAL A 381 4.85 -3.47 -2.96
CA VAL A 381 4.26 -3.94 -1.70
C VAL A 381 3.41 -5.18 -1.96
N HIS A 382 2.46 -5.08 -2.90
CA HIS A 382 1.59 -6.18 -3.33
C HIS A 382 1.73 -6.38 -4.84
N GLY A 383 2.37 -7.47 -5.24
CA GLY A 383 2.58 -7.81 -6.64
C GLY A 383 3.82 -8.64 -6.90
N ASP A 384 3.87 -9.24 -8.07
CA ASP A 384 5.00 -10.02 -8.55
C ASP A 384 6.04 -9.11 -9.23
N ILE A 385 7.31 -9.45 -9.09
CA ILE A 385 8.41 -8.82 -9.84
C ILE A 385 8.95 -9.84 -10.84
N LYS A 386 8.90 -9.52 -12.12
CA LYS A 386 9.44 -10.33 -13.22
C LYS A 386 10.60 -9.60 -13.87
N ILE A 387 11.77 -10.24 -13.90
CA ILE A 387 12.97 -9.67 -14.55
C ILE A 387 13.33 -10.60 -15.71
N ARG A 388 13.25 -10.07 -16.93
CA ARG A 388 13.47 -10.80 -18.19
C ARG A 388 14.67 -10.25 -18.95
N LYS A 389 15.28 -11.11 -19.76
CA LYS A 389 16.30 -10.73 -20.74
C LYS A 389 15.72 -10.46 -22.12
#